data_AF-A0A1E7DLI5-F1
#
_entry.id   AF-A0A1E7DLI5-F1
#
_cell.length_a   1.000
_cell.length_b   1.000
_cell.length_c   1.000
_cell.angle_alpha   90.00
_cell.angle_beta   90.00
_cell.angle_gamma   90.00
#
_symmetry.space_group_name_H-M   'P 1'
#
loop_
_entity.id
_entity.type
_entity.pdbx_description
1 polymer ?
#
loop_
_entity_poly.entity_id
_entity_poly.type
_entity_poly.pdbx_seq_one_letter_code
_entity_poly.pdbx_strand_id
1 'polypeptide(L)'
;MKKFILAALLLLAGCSQASFEPVRIDEYAAILTVQEPGITFIDSDGAVLAEWAFDERYTGGVLFDETILLYGTELDHAVLYSTKTGKKLAVWTVPSGITGAAFINETKEVAFSVKKDGAVHFFNREGQETEKTQTGRYPMTMLEHKEKLYIINYQDTVLSEINIYSHKVDREFAIPTSSAGLAVNEATEELWVGGHGYGAEASETIHVYSLQTGSLTATVSAPIMPIAFAEKDGYVYTASHGSNKLYAFNPERKSAAEIEAPANPFSIAVLGDRVISAGYDSSMVSFYKEKTLGKIKTVPIRKGPFMIFVKEGE
;
A
#
# COMPACT_ATOMS: atom_id res chain seq x y z
N MET A 1 -39.93 42.64 -47.23
CA MET A 1 -39.09 41.41 -47.35
C MET A 1 -38.14 41.38 -46.16
N LYS A 2 -38.31 40.38 -45.28
CA LYS A 2 -37.62 40.24 -43.99
C LYS A 2 -36.15 39.88 -44.23
N LYS A 3 -35.21 40.67 -43.68
CA LYS A 3 -33.79 40.30 -43.62
C LYS A 3 -33.58 39.50 -42.32
N PHE A 4 -33.25 38.23 -42.47
CA PHE A 4 -32.88 37.33 -41.38
C PHE A 4 -31.52 37.78 -40.79
N ILE A 5 -31.50 38.03 -39.48
CA ILE A 5 -30.28 38.12 -38.69
C ILE A 5 -29.85 36.68 -38.39
N LEU A 6 -28.71 36.26 -38.93
CA LEU A 6 -28.09 34.97 -38.62
C LEU A 6 -27.12 35.20 -37.45
N ALA A 7 -27.57 34.88 -36.24
CA ALA A 7 -26.70 34.85 -35.06
C ALA A 7 -25.94 33.52 -35.05
N ALA A 8 -24.63 33.57 -35.27
CA ALA A 8 -23.75 32.42 -35.12
C ALA A 8 -23.45 32.19 -33.63
N LEU A 9 -24.12 31.19 -33.04
CA LEU A 9 -23.73 30.64 -31.73
C LEU A 9 -22.49 29.76 -31.93
N LEU A 10 -21.32 30.29 -31.60
CA LEU A 10 -20.10 29.50 -31.41
C LEU A 10 -20.23 28.75 -30.09
N LEU A 11 -20.59 27.47 -30.15
CA LEU A 11 -20.48 26.55 -29.02
C LEU A 11 -18.98 26.28 -28.79
N LEU A 12 -18.41 26.94 -27.79
CA LEU A 12 -17.12 26.58 -27.22
C LEU A 12 -17.29 25.25 -26.47
N ALA A 13 -17.18 24.13 -27.18
CA ALA A 13 -16.91 22.84 -26.56
C ALA A 13 -15.47 22.88 -26.04
N GLY A 14 -15.29 23.34 -24.80
CA GLY A 14 -14.04 23.15 -24.10
C GLY A 14 -13.81 21.64 -23.96
N CYS A 15 -12.69 21.14 -24.50
CA CYS A 15 -12.21 19.79 -24.20
C CYS A 15 -11.94 19.70 -22.69
N SER A 16 -12.96 19.37 -21.90
CA SER A 16 -12.71 18.90 -20.54
C SER A 16 -11.97 17.57 -20.68
N GLN A 17 -10.71 17.56 -20.27
CA GLN A 17 -9.95 16.32 -20.11
C GLN A 17 -10.81 15.35 -19.30
N ALA A 18 -10.98 14.11 -19.81
CA ALA A 18 -11.81 13.11 -19.14
C ALA A 18 -11.34 12.95 -17.69
N SER A 19 -12.30 13.02 -16.76
CA SER A 19 -12.07 12.85 -15.33
C SER A 19 -12.90 11.67 -14.84
N PHE A 20 -12.33 10.90 -13.91
CA PHE A 20 -13.07 9.86 -13.22
C PHE A 20 -14.08 10.44 -12.23
N GLU A 21 -14.94 9.57 -11.69
CA GLU A 21 -15.88 9.95 -10.63
C GLU A 21 -15.11 10.37 -9.37
N PRO A 22 -15.33 11.59 -8.85
CA PRO A 22 -14.62 12.09 -7.69
C PRO A 22 -15.13 11.49 -6.36
N VAL A 23 -14.21 11.28 -5.42
CA VAL A 23 -14.51 10.87 -4.04
C VAL A 23 -14.66 12.13 -3.17
N ARG A 24 -15.80 12.27 -2.48
CA ARG A 24 -16.20 13.52 -1.78
C ARG A 24 -16.25 13.39 -0.26
N ILE A 25 -15.57 12.40 0.28
CA ILE A 25 -15.44 12.18 1.72
C ILE A 25 -13.96 12.08 2.08
N ASP A 26 -13.65 12.36 3.35
CA ASP A 26 -12.26 12.47 3.82
C ASP A 26 -11.74 11.20 4.51
N GLU A 27 -12.58 10.17 4.69
CA GLU A 27 -12.19 8.84 5.16
C GLU A 27 -12.65 7.78 4.16
N TYR A 28 -11.72 7.05 3.54
CA TYR A 28 -12.05 5.98 2.59
C TYR A 28 -10.88 5.01 2.38
N ALA A 29 -11.18 3.83 1.84
CA ALA A 29 -10.20 2.93 1.25
C ALA A 29 -10.25 2.98 -0.28
N ALA A 30 -9.09 3.02 -0.91
CA ALA A 30 -8.90 2.86 -2.35
C ALA A 30 -8.26 1.50 -2.62
N ILE A 31 -8.97 0.62 -3.33
CA ILE A 31 -8.54 -0.76 -3.60
C ILE A 31 -8.10 -0.86 -5.05
N LEU A 32 -6.80 -1.03 -5.28
CA LEU A 32 -6.21 -1.24 -6.60
C LEU A 32 -6.46 -2.66 -7.07
N THR A 33 -6.97 -2.79 -8.29
CA THR A 33 -7.25 -4.07 -8.94
C THR A 33 -6.41 -4.24 -10.20
N VAL A 34 -5.86 -5.44 -10.41
CA VAL A 34 -4.86 -5.68 -11.47
C VAL A 34 -5.30 -6.69 -12.54
N GLN A 35 -6.33 -7.51 -12.29
CA GLN A 35 -6.92 -8.37 -13.33
C GLN A 35 -7.91 -7.58 -14.19
N GLU A 36 -8.74 -6.76 -13.55
CA GLU A 36 -9.50 -5.68 -14.17
C GLU A 36 -8.88 -4.35 -13.73
N PRO A 37 -7.93 -3.78 -14.51
CA PRO A 37 -7.19 -2.59 -14.11
C PRO A 37 -8.14 -1.46 -13.69
N GLY A 38 -7.96 -1.00 -12.45
CA GLY A 38 -8.86 -0.03 -11.86
C GLY A 38 -8.64 0.20 -10.37
N ILE A 39 -9.41 1.11 -9.80
CA ILE A 39 -9.50 1.35 -8.37
C ILE A 39 -10.96 1.42 -7.97
N THR A 40 -11.31 0.72 -6.89
CA THR A 40 -12.61 0.84 -6.24
C THR A 40 -12.44 1.64 -4.95
N PHE A 41 -13.20 2.72 -4.77
CA PHE A 41 -13.19 3.52 -3.55
C PHE A 41 -14.39 3.14 -2.68
N ILE A 42 -14.16 2.87 -1.39
CA ILE A 42 -15.21 2.49 -0.45
C ILE A 42 -15.07 3.23 0.88
N ASP A 43 -16.18 3.51 1.55
CA ASP A 43 -16.18 4.06 2.92
C ASP A 43 -16.08 2.97 4.00
N SER A 44 -16.01 3.38 5.27
CA SER A 44 -15.95 2.48 6.43
C SER A 44 -17.22 1.65 6.64
N ASP A 45 -18.33 2.05 6.04
CA ASP A 45 -19.59 1.29 5.96
C ASP A 45 -19.62 0.32 4.76
N GLY A 46 -18.62 0.35 3.88
CA GLY A 46 -18.55 -0.49 2.69
C GLY A 46 -19.44 -0.02 1.54
N ALA A 47 -19.90 1.23 1.53
CA ALA A 47 -20.53 1.81 0.36
C ALA A 47 -19.46 2.11 -0.70
N VAL A 48 -19.73 1.73 -1.95
CA VAL A 48 -18.86 2.08 -3.08
C VAL A 48 -19.08 3.54 -3.44
N LEU A 49 -18.01 4.32 -3.40
CA LEU A 49 -18.01 5.77 -3.60
C LEU A 49 -17.70 6.14 -5.05
N ALA A 50 -16.82 5.38 -5.69
CA ALA A 50 -16.41 5.57 -7.08
C ALA A 50 -15.69 4.30 -7.59
N GLU A 51 -15.76 4.08 -8.90
CA GLU A 51 -14.97 3.05 -9.59
C GLU A 51 -14.23 3.65 -10.78
N TRP A 52 -12.90 3.53 -10.77
CA TRP A 52 -12.05 4.01 -11.86
C TRP A 52 -11.57 2.80 -12.65
N ALA A 53 -11.69 2.87 -13.98
CA ALA A 53 -11.18 1.85 -14.88
C ALA A 53 -9.99 2.44 -15.66
N PHE A 54 -8.91 1.68 -15.77
CA PHE A 54 -7.72 2.11 -16.50
C PHE A 54 -7.51 1.24 -17.74
N ASP A 55 -6.99 1.85 -18.79
CA ASP A 55 -6.51 1.12 -19.97
C ASP A 55 -5.15 0.47 -19.70
N GLU A 56 -4.37 1.04 -18.77
CA GLU A 56 -3.05 0.59 -18.36
C GLU A 56 -3.09 -0.19 -17.05
N ARG A 57 -2.19 -1.17 -16.92
CA ARG A 57 -2.08 -2.00 -15.71
C ARG A 57 -1.05 -1.42 -14.74
N TYR A 58 -1.54 -0.79 -13.67
CA TYR A 58 -0.73 -0.45 -12.51
C TYR A 58 -0.58 -1.66 -11.59
N THR A 59 0.61 -1.82 -10.99
CA THR A 59 0.92 -2.91 -10.04
C THR A 59 1.15 -2.39 -8.63
N GLY A 60 1.12 -1.07 -8.44
CA GLY A 60 1.10 -0.46 -7.13
C GLY A 60 0.78 1.02 -7.19
N GLY A 61 0.82 1.65 -6.03
CA GLY A 61 0.63 3.08 -5.91
C GLY A 61 0.94 3.56 -4.51
N VAL A 62 0.79 4.86 -4.32
CA VAL A 62 0.87 5.49 -3.01
C VAL A 62 -0.20 6.57 -2.94
N LEU A 63 -0.96 6.56 -1.85
CA LEU A 63 -1.97 7.56 -1.55
C LEU A 63 -1.39 8.55 -0.55
N PHE A 64 -1.47 9.84 -0.87
CA PHE A 64 -1.05 10.92 0.01
C PHE A 64 -1.87 12.17 -0.27
N ASP A 65 -2.19 12.91 0.79
CA ASP A 65 -3.13 14.03 0.76
C ASP A 65 -4.48 13.62 0.13
N GLU A 66 -4.87 14.26 -0.98
CA GLU A 66 -6.05 13.94 -1.79
C GLU A 66 -5.63 13.43 -3.19
N THR A 67 -4.47 12.78 -3.26
CA THR A 67 -3.89 12.29 -4.52
C THR A 67 -3.41 10.85 -4.42
N ILE A 68 -3.50 10.14 -5.54
CA ILE A 68 -2.95 8.80 -5.68
C ILE A 68 -1.99 8.78 -6.86
N LEU A 69 -0.75 8.34 -6.59
CA LEU A 69 0.29 8.15 -7.60
C LEU A 69 0.37 6.66 -7.91
N LEU A 70 0.11 6.30 -9.17
CA LEU A 70 0.06 4.91 -9.62
C LEU A 70 1.28 4.58 -10.47
N TYR A 71 1.87 3.41 -10.24
CA TYR A 71 3.02 2.91 -10.99
C TYR A 71 2.80 1.45 -11.41
N GLY A 72 3.59 0.99 -12.37
CA GLY A 72 3.63 -0.40 -12.79
C GLY A 72 5.07 -0.89 -12.88
N THR A 73 5.32 -2.15 -12.53
CA THR A 73 6.67 -2.73 -12.54
C THR A 73 7.30 -2.68 -13.93
N GLU A 74 6.50 -2.82 -14.98
CA GLU A 74 6.97 -2.76 -16.38
C GLU A 74 6.85 -1.35 -17.01
N LEU A 75 6.43 -0.35 -16.24
CA LEU A 75 6.25 1.03 -16.71
C LEU A 75 7.48 1.87 -16.36
N ASP A 76 7.79 2.84 -17.22
CA ASP A 76 8.81 3.87 -17.04
C ASP A 76 8.21 5.22 -16.61
N HIS A 77 6.95 5.20 -16.18
CA HIS A 77 6.23 6.36 -15.72
C HIS A 77 5.27 6.02 -14.58
N ALA A 78 4.98 7.03 -13.77
CA ALA A 78 3.93 7.00 -12.75
C ALA A 78 2.92 8.10 -13.03
N VAL A 79 1.64 7.86 -12.74
CA VAL A 79 0.56 8.81 -13.04
C VAL A 79 -0.10 9.28 -11.76
N LEU A 80 -0.13 10.60 -11.56
CA LEU A 80 -0.72 11.24 -10.40
C LEU A 80 -2.16 11.66 -10.70
N TYR A 81 -3.11 11.21 -9.89
CA TYR A 81 -4.51 11.58 -9.96
C TYR A 81 -4.97 12.28 -8.68
N SER A 82 -5.88 13.23 -8.80
CA SER A 82 -6.63 13.77 -7.67
C SER A 82 -7.84 12.89 -7.39
N THR A 83 -7.97 12.34 -6.17
CA THR A 83 -9.13 11.53 -5.77
C THR A 83 -10.39 12.40 -5.65
N LYS A 84 -10.25 13.64 -5.20
CA LYS A 84 -11.33 14.63 -5.05
C LYS A 84 -11.94 15.12 -6.35
N THR A 85 -11.18 15.11 -7.45
CA THR A 85 -11.66 15.62 -8.74
C THR A 85 -11.70 14.56 -9.84
N GLY A 86 -11.09 13.39 -9.61
CA GLY A 86 -10.92 12.34 -10.60
C GLY A 86 -9.99 12.72 -11.76
N LYS A 87 -9.30 13.87 -11.69
CA LYS A 87 -8.46 14.37 -12.77
C LYS A 87 -7.04 13.82 -12.68
N LYS A 88 -6.47 13.48 -13.84
CA LYS A 88 -5.02 13.31 -13.99
C LYS A 88 -4.32 14.65 -13.80
N LEU A 89 -3.40 14.72 -12.85
CA LEU A 89 -2.64 15.90 -12.50
C LEU A 89 -1.28 15.95 -13.22
N ALA A 90 -0.56 14.84 -13.21
CA ALA A 90 0.80 14.75 -13.75
C ALA A 90 1.13 13.33 -14.22
N VAL A 91 2.18 13.23 -15.03
CA VAL A 91 2.87 11.99 -15.36
C VAL A 91 4.34 12.21 -15.01
N TRP A 92 4.89 11.36 -14.16
CA TRP A 92 6.28 11.40 -13.72
C TRP A 92 7.06 10.37 -14.52
N THR A 93 8.25 10.73 -15.01
CA THR A 93 9.20 9.75 -15.53
C THR A 93 9.89 9.08 -14.35
N VAL A 94 9.83 7.76 -14.28
CA VAL A 94 10.39 6.98 -13.16
C VAL A 94 11.17 5.78 -13.70
N PRO A 95 12.09 5.17 -12.92
CA PRO A 95 12.78 3.97 -13.35
C PRO A 95 11.80 2.80 -13.61
N SER A 96 12.05 2.02 -14.65
CA SER A 96 11.36 0.74 -14.83
C SER A 96 11.76 -0.27 -13.75
N GLY A 97 10.84 -1.12 -13.30
CA GLY A 97 11.11 -2.17 -12.32
C GLY A 97 10.81 -1.75 -10.88
N ILE A 98 9.89 -0.80 -10.68
CA ILE A 98 9.40 -0.42 -9.35
C ILE A 98 8.65 -1.59 -8.73
N THR A 99 8.97 -1.86 -7.47
CA THR A 99 8.44 -2.96 -6.67
C THR A 99 7.66 -2.51 -5.45
N GLY A 100 7.83 -1.26 -5.06
CA GLY A 100 7.21 -0.66 -3.88
C GLY A 100 7.33 0.84 -3.91
N ALA A 101 6.43 1.51 -3.20
CA ALA A 101 6.47 2.95 -2.98
C ALA A 101 6.05 3.29 -1.56
N ALA A 102 6.58 4.40 -1.04
CA ALA A 102 6.15 4.99 0.22
C ALA A 102 6.12 6.51 0.07
N PHE A 103 5.16 7.16 0.71
CA PHE A 103 5.17 8.62 0.87
C PHE A 103 5.80 8.93 2.22
N ILE A 104 6.81 9.79 2.20
CA ILE A 104 7.52 10.23 3.38
C ILE A 104 6.89 11.55 3.81
N ASN A 105 6.11 11.52 4.89
CA ASN A 105 5.25 12.63 5.26
C ASN A 105 6.04 13.87 5.74
N GLU A 106 7.18 13.67 6.36
CA GLU A 106 8.02 14.68 6.98
C GLU A 106 8.77 15.50 5.93
N THR A 107 9.36 14.83 4.94
CA THR A 107 10.10 15.48 3.83
C THR A 107 9.22 15.77 2.62
N LYS A 108 7.99 15.23 2.59
CA LYS A 108 7.03 15.35 1.49
C LYS A 108 7.56 14.77 0.17
N GLU A 109 8.27 13.65 0.27
CA GLU A 109 8.86 12.94 -0.86
C GLU A 109 8.13 11.62 -1.13
N VAL A 110 8.26 11.11 -2.35
CA VAL A 110 7.89 9.73 -2.68
C VAL A 110 9.17 8.93 -2.88
N ALA A 111 9.29 7.83 -2.16
CA ALA A 111 10.35 6.85 -2.36
C ALA A 111 9.82 5.70 -3.23
N PHE A 112 10.62 5.26 -4.21
CA PHE A 112 10.38 4.07 -5.02
C PHE A 112 11.50 3.06 -4.81
N SER A 113 11.17 1.82 -4.45
CA SER A 113 12.12 0.72 -4.49
C SER A 113 12.18 0.15 -5.90
N VAL A 114 13.39 -0.05 -6.43
CA VAL A 114 13.61 -0.51 -7.80
C VAL A 114 14.43 -1.80 -7.77
N LYS A 115 13.83 -2.90 -8.26
CA LYS A 115 14.48 -4.22 -8.28
C LYS A 115 15.73 -4.25 -9.14
N LYS A 116 15.69 -3.55 -10.27
CA LYS A 116 16.67 -3.69 -11.35
C LYS A 116 18.07 -3.27 -10.93
N ASP A 117 18.18 -2.22 -10.11
CA ASP A 117 19.43 -1.70 -9.59
C ASP A 117 19.57 -1.83 -8.07
N GLY A 118 18.55 -2.33 -7.37
CA GLY A 118 18.62 -2.62 -5.93
C GLY A 118 18.67 -1.36 -5.08
N ALA A 119 18.00 -0.30 -5.52
CA ALA A 119 18.05 1.01 -4.88
C ALA A 119 16.65 1.53 -4.52
N VAL A 120 16.65 2.53 -3.65
CA VAL A 120 15.50 3.41 -3.38
C VAL A 120 15.77 4.75 -4.07
N HIS A 121 14.84 5.18 -4.92
CA HIS A 121 14.86 6.46 -5.61
C HIS A 121 13.87 7.42 -4.94
N PHE A 122 14.29 8.64 -4.66
CA PHE A 122 13.48 9.66 -3.98
C PHE A 122 13.05 10.72 -4.97
N PHE A 123 11.78 11.10 -4.91
CA PHE A 123 11.15 12.07 -5.80
C PHE A 123 10.47 13.16 -5.00
N ASN A 124 10.61 14.41 -5.46
CA ASN A 124 9.80 15.52 -4.96
C ASN A 124 8.36 15.45 -5.50
N ARG A 125 7.49 16.37 -5.06
CA ARG A 125 6.07 16.40 -5.44
C ARG A 125 5.84 16.81 -6.89
N GLU A 126 6.86 17.37 -7.54
CA GLU A 126 6.85 17.72 -8.96
C GLU A 126 7.23 16.52 -9.85
N GLY A 127 7.61 15.38 -9.26
CA GLY A 127 7.99 14.18 -9.98
C GLY A 127 9.43 14.19 -10.51
N GLN A 128 10.30 14.96 -9.86
CA GLN A 128 11.73 14.99 -10.16
C GLN A 128 12.48 14.12 -9.16
N GLU A 129 13.35 13.24 -9.65
CA GLU A 129 14.26 12.46 -8.81
C GLU A 129 15.26 13.41 -8.13
N THR A 130 15.28 13.41 -6.80
CA THR A 130 16.13 14.26 -5.97
C THR A 130 17.35 13.51 -5.49
N GLU A 131 17.19 12.25 -5.08
CA GLU A 131 18.23 11.43 -4.47
C GLU A 131 18.04 9.94 -4.80
N LYS A 132 19.11 9.17 -4.61
CA LYS A 132 19.12 7.72 -4.80
C LYS A 132 20.02 7.03 -3.78
N THR A 133 19.51 5.99 -3.15
CA THR A 133 20.22 5.24 -2.11
C THR A 133 20.28 3.76 -2.45
N GLN A 134 21.49 3.20 -2.51
CA GLN A 134 21.67 1.77 -2.68
C GLN A 134 21.26 1.01 -1.40
N THR A 135 20.50 -0.07 -1.56
CA THR A 135 20.12 -0.99 -0.49
C THR A 135 20.57 -2.42 -0.82
N GLY A 136 19.93 -3.42 -0.21
CA GLY A 136 20.13 -4.83 -0.55
C GLY A 136 19.44 -5.26 -1.85
N ARG A 137 19.40 -6.58 -2.08
CA ARG A 137 18.84 -7.15 -3.31
C ARG A 137 17.30 -7.12 -3.32
N TYR A 138 16.74 -6.62 -4.43
CA TYR A 138 15.29 -6.57 -4.65
C TYR A 138 14.59 -5.86 -3.48
N PRO A 139 14.87 -4.56 -3.25
CA PRO A 139 14.09 -3.78 -2.30
C PRO A 139 12.62 -3.79 -2.73
N MET A 140 11.70 -3.86 -1.78
CA MET A 140 10.27 -4.05 -2.09
C MET A 140 9.39 -3.30 -1.11
N THR A 141 9.15 -3.83 0.08
CA THR A 141 8.25 -3.20 1.05
C THR A 141 8.98 -2.08 1.77
N MET A 142 8.34 -0.92 1.84
CA MET A 142 8.86 0.26 2.51
C MET A 142 7.84 0.78 3.51
N LEU A 143 8.31 1.20 4.69
CA LEU A 143 7.50 1.79 5.74
C LEU A 143 8.25 2.97 6.34
N GLU A 144 7.63 4.15 6.37
CA GLU A 144 8.15 5.32 7.05
C GLU A 144 7.74 5.29 8.52
N HIS A 145 8.67 5.61 9.42
CA HIS A 145 8.39 5.84 10.83
C HIS A 145 9.54 6.62 11.48
N LYS A 146 9.22 7.75 12.14
CA LYS A 146 10.14 8.57 12.95
C LYS A 146 11.48 8.83 12.25
N GLU A 147 11.45 9.60 11.17
CA GLU A 147 12.64 10.04 10.42
C GLU A 147 13.38 8.91 9.68
N LYS A 148 12.81 7.71 9.65
CA LYS A 148 13.39 6.53 9.02
C LYS A 148 12.46 5.93 7.99
N LEU A 149 13.04 5.46 6.91
CA LEU A 149 12.41 4.57 5.96
C LEU A 149 12.98 3.17 6.14
N TYR A 150 12.14 2.20 6.49
CA TYR A 150 12.49 0.80 6.66
C TYR A 150 12.23 0.05 5.36
N ILE A 151 13.23 -0.68 4.84
CA ILE A 151 13.14 -1.35 3.53
C ILE A 151 13.45 -2.83 3.66
N ILE A 152 12.45 -3.64 3.34
CA ILE A 152 12.65 -5.08 3.14
C ILE A 152 13.30 -5.31 1.77
N ASN A 153 14.47 -5.94 1.80
CA ASN A 153 15.15 -6.44 0.59
C ASN A 153 14.71 -7.90 0.38
N TYR A 154 13.68 -8.11 -0.44
CA TYR A 154 12.92 -9.37 -0.57
C TYR A 154 13.80 -10.59 -0.89
N GLN A 155 14.80 -10.42 -1.76
CA GLN A 155 15.73 -11.50 -2.14
C GLN A 155 17.04 -11.44 -1.37
N ASP A 156 17.05 -10.80 -0.20
CA ASP A 156 18.21 -10.67 0.66
C ASP A 156 17.86 -11.11 2.09
N THR A 157 18.88 -11.17 2.95
CA THR A 157 18.72 -11.44 4.38
C THR A 157 18.89 -10.18 5.22
N VAL A 158 18.58 -9.02 4.66
CA VAL A 158 18.85 -7.72 5.28
C VAL A 158 17.67 -6.76 5.15
N LEU A 159 17.34 -6.08 6.25
CA LEU A 159 16.51 -4.88 6.24
C LEU A 159 17.43 -3.66 6.29
N SER A 160 17.20 -2.69 5.42
CA SER A 160 17.92 -1.42 5.41
C SER A 160 17.07 -0.33 6.07
N GLU A 161 17.66 0.49 6.95
CA GLU A 161 17.06 1.70 7.51
C GLU A 161 17.72 2.92 6.89
N ILE A 162 16.95 3.71 6.14
CA ILE A 162 17.40 4.96 5.54
C ILE A 162 16.95 6.14 6.40
N ASN A 163 17.86 7.05 6.69
CA ASN A 163 17.53 8.37 7.22
C ASN A 163 16.85 9.22 6.15
N ILE A 164 15.63 9.68 6.39
CA ILE A 164 14.86 10.38 5.35
C ILE A 164 15.39 11.77 5.00
N TYR A 165 16.17 12.41 5.89
CA TYR A 165 16.71 13.75 5.64
C TYR A 165 18.06 13.73 4.91
N SER A 166 18.86 12.69 5.13
CA SER A 166 20.19 12.57 4.50
C SER A 166 20.25 11.55 3.38
N HIS A 167 19.19 10.76 3.19
CA HIS A 167 19.06 9.69 2.19
C HIS A 167 20.19 8.65 2.28
N LYS A 168 20.71 8.43 3.49
CA LYS A 168 21.77 7.45 3.76
C LYS A 168 21.23 6.30 4.59
N VAL A 169 21.77 5.12 4.34
CA VAL A 169 21.52 3.95 5.18
C VAL A 169 22.22 4.18 6.53
N ASP A 170 21.44 4.40 7.59
CA ASP A 170 21.93 4.57 8.96
C ASP A 170 22.27 3.21 9.59
N ARG A 171 21.47 2.19 9.25
CA ARG A 171 21.60 0.86 9.82
C ARG A 171 21.11 -0.20 8.85
N GLU A 172 21.72 -1.38 8.94
CA GLU A 172 21.21 -2.61 8.37
C GLU A 172 21.18 -3.71 9.43
N PHE A 173 20.20 -4.60 9.36
CA PHE A 173 20.14 -5.76 10.26
C PHE A 173 19.51 -6.97 9.60
N ALA A 174 19.82 -8.14 10.15
CA ALA A 174 19.46 -9.41 9.55
C ALA A 174 17.96 -9.72 9.68
N ILE A 175 17.34 -10.07 8.55
CA ILE A 175 15.98 -10.59 8.47
C ILE A 175 15.97 -11.94 7.73
N PRO A 176 14.94 -12.77 7.90
CA PRO A 176 14.74 -13.92 7.04
C PRO A 176 14.62 -13.50 5.56
N THR A 177 15.14 -14.33 4.68
CA THR A 177 14.93 -14.16 3.23
C THR A 177 13.46 -14.36 2.85
N SER A 178 13.03 -13.76 1.74
CA SER A 178 11.63 -13.68 1.30
C SER A 178 10.68 -13.05 2.33
N SER A 179 11.22 -12.26 3.26
CA SER A 179 10.41 -11.32 4.05
C SER A 179 9.68 -10.39 3.10
N ALA A 180 8.42 -10.07 3.38
CA ALA A 180 7.54 -9.32 2.49
C ALA A 180 6.67 -8.32 3.25
N GLY A 181 6.16 -8.68 4.42
CA GLY A 181 5.27 -7.82 5.18
C GLY A 181 5.98 -7.11 6.34
N LEU A 182 5.57 -5.87 6.60
CA LEU A 182 6.15 -5.01 7.62
C LEU A 182 5.05 -4.23 8.36
N ALA A 183 5.17 -4.12 9.69
CA ALA A 183 4.41 -3.16 10.49
C ALA A 183 5.24 -2.63 11.65
N VAL A 184 4.99 -1.38 12.03
CA VAL A 184 5.51 -0.79 13.27
C VAL A 184 4.41 -0.86 14.31
N ASN A 185 4.74 -1.37 15.49
CA ASN A 185 3.93 -1.22 16.69
C ASN A 185 4.51 -0.08 17.52
N GLU A 186 3.87 1.08 17.46
CA GLU A 186 4.38 2.30 18.12
C GLU A 186 4.33 2.18 19.65
N ALA A 187 3.31 1.51 20.19
CA ALA A 187 3.11 1.37 21.63
C ALA A 187 4.23 0.58 22.31
N THR A 188 4.83 -0.37 21.59
CA THR A 188 5.92 -1.22 22.09
C THR A 188 7.28 -0.93 21.47
N GLU A 189 7.36 0.03 20.53
CA GLU A 189 8.55 0.37 19.75
C GLU A 189 9.17 -0.84 19.01
N GLU A 190 8.30 -1.62 18.37
CA GLU A 190 8.65 -2.86 17.68
C GLU A 190 8.42 -2.80 16.18
N LEU A 191 9.28 -3.47 15.42
CA LEU A 191 9.11 -3.74 14.01
C LEU A 191 8.76 -5.21 13.81
N TRP A 192 7.62 -5.48 13.18
CA TRP A 192 7.10 -6.81 12.93
C TRP A 192 7.33 -7.17 11.46
N VAL A 193 8.02 -8.28 11.22
CA VAL A 193 8.42 -8.73 9.88
C VAL A 193 7.90 -10.15 9.63
N GLY A 194 7.16 -10.31 8.54
CA GLY A 194 6.69 -11.60 8.03
C GLY A 194 7.07 -11.83 6.57
N GLY A 195 6.87 -13.03 6.05
CA GLY A 195 7.28 -13.38 4.69
C GLY A 195 6.78 -14.73 4.20
N HIS A 196 7.26 -15.14 3.03
CA HIS A 196 6.84 -16.39 2.38
C HIS A 196 7.59 -17.62 2.92
N GLY A 197 8.80 -17.45 3.47
CA GLY A 197 9.71 -18.54 3.82
C GLY A 197 10.80 -18.76 2.77
N TYR A 198 11.48 -19.89 2.82
CA TYR A 198 12.65 -20.16 1.97
C TYR A 198 12.62 -21.55 1.34
N GLY A 199 12.85 -21.59 0.02
CA GLY A 199 12.87 -22.84 -0.74
C GLY A 199 11.51 -23.54 -0.69
N ALA A 200 11.48 -24.74 -0.11
CA ALA A 200 10.26 -25.53 0.04
C ALA A 200 9.52 -25.27 1.36
N GLU A 201 10.14 -24.56 2.31
CA GLU A 201 9.58 -24.31 3.64
C GLU A 201 8.88 -22.96 3.67
N ALA A 202 7.56 -23.00 3.87
CA ALA A 202 6.77 -21.78 4.07
C ALA A 202 7.04 -21.20 5.46
N SER A 203 7.02 -19.87 5.58
CA SER A 203 7.18 -19.22 6.88
C SER A 203 5.90 -19.36 7.72
N GLU A 204 6.05 -19.73 8.97
CA GLU A 204 4.99 -19.75 10.00
C GLU A 204 5.41 -18.89 11.20
N THR A 205 6.26 -17.90 10.97
CA THR A 205 6.87 -17.08 12.02
C THR A 205 6.93 -15.62 11.64
N ILE A 206 6.44 -14.77 12.54
CA ILE A 206 6.69 -13.33 12.53
C ILE A 206 7.90 -13.06 13.42
N HIS A 207 8.82 -12.23 12.91
CA HIS A 207 10.05 -11.84 13.59
C HIS A 207 9.87 -10.41 14.11
N VAL A 208 10.12 -10.21 15.41
CA VAL A 208 9.85 -8.93 16.09
C VAL A 208 11.17 -8.30 16.51
N TYR A 209 11.47 -7.13 15.96
CA TYR A 209 12.71 -6.40 16.17
C TYR A 209 12.48 -5.14 17.01
N SER A 210 13.48 -4.73 17.78
CA SER A 210 13.45 -3.42 18.44
C SER A 210 13.71 -2.31 17.41
N LEU A 211 12.85 -1.29 17.35
CA LEU A 211 13.10 -0.11 16.51
C LEU A 211 14.34 0.67 16.96
N GLN A 212 14.66 0.63 18.26
CA GLN A 212 15.82 1.31 18.81
C GLN A 212 17.13 0.65 18.37
N THR A 213 17.23 -0.68 18.42
CA THR A 213 18.51 -1.39 18.24
C THR A 213 18.61 -2.24 16.97
N GLY A 214 17.50 -2.50 16.28
CA GLY A 214 17.46 -3.42 15.12
C GLY A 214 17.68 -4.89 15.51
N SER A 215 17.72 -5.20 16.80
CA SER A 215 17.92 -6.57 17.29
C SER A 215 16.61 -7.34 17.32
N LEU A 216 16.66 -8.62 16.96
CA LEU A 216 15.53 -9.54 17.12
C LEU A 216 15.23 -9.73 18.62
N THR A 217 14.05 -9.33 19.05
CA THR A 217 13.62 -9.40 20.46
C THR A 217 12.68 -10.57 20.74
N ALA A 218 11.96 -11.04 19.72
CA ALA A 218 11.11 -12.23 19.82
C ALA A 218 10.74 -12.79 18.44
N THR A 219 10.17 -13.98 18.49
CA THR A 219 9.42 -14.57 17.38
C THR A 219 8.00 -14.87 17.86
N VAL A 220 7.05 -14.74 16.94
CA VAL A 220 5.63 -15.02 17.17
C VAL A 220 5.19 -16.10 16.19
N SER A 221 4.57 -17.16 16.69
CA SER A 221 3.98 -18.18 15.82
C SER A 221 2.85 -17.55 15.01
N ALA A 222 2.93 -17.74 13.70
CA ALA A 222 2.07 -17.11 12.74
C ALA A 222 1.53 -18.14 11.74
N PRO A 223 0.47 -17.80 11.02
CA PRO A 223 -0.11 -18.68 10.03
C PRO A 223 0.76 -18.68 8.78
N ILE A 224 0.65 -19.73 7.96
CA ILE A 224 1.48 -19.93 6.76
C ILE A 224 1.51 -18.67 5.88
N MET A 225 2.71 -18.14 5.66
CA MET A 225 3.07 -16.95 4.88
C MET A 225 2.38 -15.65 5.34
N PRO A 226 2.73 -15.08 6.51
CA PRO A 226 2.21 -13.77 6.93
C PRO A 226 2.89 -12.66 6.13
N ILE A 227 2.21 -12.09 5.13
CA ILE A 227 2.84 -11.25 4.09
C ILE A 227 2.33 -9.83 4.02
N ALA A 228 1.21 -9.50 4.66
CA ALA A 228 0.68 -8.14 4.73
C ALA A 228 0.24 -7.84 6.16
N PHE A 229 0.53 -6.63 6.62
CA PHE A 229 0.32 -6.23 8.00
C PHE A 229 -0.39 -4.87 8.07
N ALA A 230 -1.11 -4.67 9.15
CA ALA A 230 -1.61 -3.38 9.59
C ALA A 230 -1.50 -3.29 11.12
N GLU A 231 -1.42 -2.10 11.66
CA GLU A 231 -1.34 -1.89 13.11
C GLU A 231 -2.36 -0.83 13.52
N LYS A 232 -2.94 -1.02 14.71
CA LYS A 232 -3.69 0.03 15.40
C LYS A 232 -3.81 -0.28 16.89
N ASP A 233 -3.62 0.74 17.73
CA ASP A 233 -3.77 0.67 19.19
C ASP A 233 -2.98 -0.48 19.85
N GLY A 234 -1.78 -0.76 19.34
CA GLY A 234 -0.91 -1.84 19.78
C GLY A 234 -1.32 -3.23 19.29
N TYR A 235 -2.42 -3.36 18.54
CA TYR A 235 -2.79 -4.61 17.87
C TYR A 235 -2.17 -4.67 16.49
N VAL A 236 -1.52 -5.79 16.18
CA VAL A 236 -0.97 -6.07 14.85
C VAL A 236 -1.88 -7.07 14.15
N TYR A 237 -2.37 -6.70 12.97
CA TYR A 237 -3.16 -7.55 12.10
C TYR A 237 -2.30 -8.07 10.97
N THR A 238 -2.47 -9.33 10.58
CA THR A 238 -1.77 -9.91 9.42
C THR A 238 -2.72 -10.67 8.52
N ALA A 239 -2.51 -10.56 7.22
CA ALA A 239 -3.04 -11.49 6.24
C ALA A 239 -1.99 -12.54 5.89
N SER A 240 -2.39 -13.81 5.99
CA SER A 240 -1.55 -14.95 5.70
C SER A 240 -1.99 -15.63 4.41
N HIS A 241 -1.17 -15.48 3.39
CA HIS A 241 -1.46 -15.91 2.03
C HIS A 241 -1.55 -17.43 1.89
N GLY A 242 -0.60 -18.16 2.45
CA GLY A 242 -0.50 -19.61 2.27
C GLY A 242 -1.54 -20.41 3.07
N SER A 243 -2.15 -19.80 4.09
CA SER A 243 -3.23 -20.41 4.88
C SER A 243 -4.60 -19.76 4.65
N ASN A 244 -4.70 -18.69 3.86
CA ASN A 244 -5.91 -17.90 3.62
C ASN A 244 -6.60 -17.42 4.92
N LYS A 245 -5.82 -16.98 5.92
CA LYS A 245 -6.34 -16.49 7.20
C LYS A 245 -5.93 -15.07 7.51
N LEU A 246 -6.75 -14.39 8.31
CA LEU A 246 -6.40 -13.14 8.99
C LEU A 246 -6.19 -13.42 10.48
N TYR A 247 -5.18 -12.78 11.07
CA TYR A 247 -4.88 -12.87 12.51
C TYR A 247 -4.80 -11.49 13.13
N ALA A 248 -5.19 -11.40 14.39
CA ALA A 248 -4.97 -10.24 15.24
C ALA A 248 -4.08 -10.66 16.40
N PHE A 249 -2.96 -9.97 16.58
CA PHE A 249 -2.08 -10.12 17.73
C PHE A 249 -2.30 -8.95 18.67
N ASN A 250 -2.42 -9.24 19.97
CA ASN A 250 -2.54 -8.22 20.99
C ASN A 250 -1.17 -7.60 21.34
N PRO A 251 -1.12 -6.54 22.17
CA PRO A 251 0.13 -5.90 22.58
C PRO A 251 1.12 -6.84 23.27
N GLU A 252 0.66 -7.94 23.90
CA GLU A 252 1.52 -8.98 24.47
C GLU A 252 1.98 -10.03 23.45
N ARG A 253 1.83 -9.75 22.16
CA ARG A 253 2.24 -10.59 21.03
C ARG A 253 1.50 -11.93 20.93
N LYS A 254 0.35 -12.07 21.59
CA LYS A 254 -0.49 -13.29 21.55
C LYS A 254 -1.56 -13.17 20.49
N SER A 255 -1.85 -14.27 19.80
CA SER A 255 -3.01 -14.35 18.92
C SER A 255 -4.29 -14.11 19.75
N ALA A 256 -4.97 -13.01 19.46
CA ALA A 256 -6.23 -12.61 20.07
C ALA A 256 -7.43 -13.13 19.26
N ALA A 257 -7.27 -13.25 17.95
CA ALA A 257 -8.30 -13.75 17.04
C ALA A 257 -7.70 -14.28 15.74
N GLU A 258 -8.41 -15.22 15.11
CA GLU A 258 -8.16 -15.68 13.76
C GLU A 258 -9.49 -15.86 13.00
N ILE A 259 -9.48 -15.63 11.70
CA ILE A 259 -10.65 -15.86 10.83
C ILE A 259 -10.21 -16.17 9.40
N GLU A 260 -11.07 -16.84 8.64
CA GLU A 260 -10.91 -17.00 7.20
C GLU A 260 -10.86 -15.64 6.49
N ALA A 261 -9.82 -15.47 5.69
CA ALA A 261 -9.64 -14.31 4.81
C ALA A 261 -10.43 -14.49 3.50
N PRO A 262 -10.60 -13.43 2.71
CA PRO A 262 -10.92 -13.59 1.31
C PRO A 262 -9.86 -14.44 0.59
N ALA A 263 -10.25 -15.19 -0.44
CA ALA A 263 -9.36 -16.12 -1.14
C ALA A 263 -8.10 -15.38 -1.67
N ASN A 264 -6.92 -15.93 -1.35
CA ASN A 264 -5.63 -15.41 -1.79
C ASN A 264 -5.41 -13.95 -1.30
N PRO A 265 -5.33 -13.71 0.02
CA PRO A 265 -5.27 -12.37 0.58
C PRO A 265 -3.87 -11.78 0.43
N PHE A 266 -3.78 -10.66 -0.31
CA PHE A 266 -2.53 -9.89 -0.48
C PHE A 266 -2.49 -8.61 0.35
N SER A 267 -3.64 -8.16 0.85
CA SER A 267 -3.74 -6.87 1.54
C SER A 267 -4.64 -6.95 2.75
N ILE A 268 -4.23 -6.19 3.76
CA ILE A 268 -4.98 -5.90 4.98
C ILE A 268 -4.70 -4.44 5.33
N ALA A 269 -5.70 -3.74 5.85
CA ALA A 269 -5.57 -2.37 6.33
C ALA A 269 -6.56 -2.12 7.47
N VAL A 270 -6.40 -1.01 8.17
CA VAL A 270 -7.38 -0.50 9.12
C VAL A 270 -8.00 0.76 8.54
N LEU A 271 -9.33 0.82 8.45
CA LEU A 271 -10.11 1.96 7.97
C LEU A 271 -11.09 2.36 9.07
N GLY A 272 -10.89 3.53 9.67
CA GLY A 272 -11.66 3.93 10.85
C GLY A 272 -11.52 2.91 11.97
N ASP A 273 -12.63 2.35 12.46
CA ASP A 273 -12.69 1.30 13.49
C ASP A 273 -12.86 -0.13 12.92
N ARG A 274 -12.41 -0.34 11.68
CA ARG A 274 -12.60 -1.59 10.92
C ARG A 274 -11.29 -2.11 10.38
N VAL A 275 -11.08 -3.42 10.53
CA VAL A 275 -10.05 -4.12 9.74
C VAL A 275 -10.67 -4.52 8.41
N ILE A 276 -9.99 -4.23 7.31
CA ILE A 276 -10.42 -4.59 5.96
C ILE A 276 -9.36 -5.46 5.28
N SER A 277 -9.81 -6.42 4.48
CA SER A 277 -8.92 -7.26 3.66
C SER A 277 -9.56 -7.58 2.34
N ALA A 278 -8.73 -7.68 1.30
CA ALA A 278 -9.13 -8.04 -0.05
C ALA A 278 -8.34 -9.25 -0.55
N GLY A 279 -9.05 -10.15 -1.24
CA GLY A 279 -8.47 -11.38 -1.78
C GLY A 279 -8.45 -11.37 -3.28
N TYR A 280 -7.27 -11.61 -3.86
CA TYR A 280 -7.00 -11.48 -5.29
C TYR A 280 -7.93 -12.34 -6.16
N ASP A 281 -8.27 -13.55 -5.70
CA ASP A 281 -9.14 -14.46 -6.45
C ASP A 281 -10.63 -14.34 -6.08
N SER A 282 -10.95 -13.54 -5.06
CA SER A 282 -12.33 -13.41 -4.58
C SER A 282 -13.13 -12.31 -5.26
N SER A 283 -12.47 -11.24 -5.72
CA SER A 283 -13.15 -10.00 -6.16
C SER A 283 -14.05 -9.40 -5.06
N MET A 284 -13.66 -9.59 -3.80
CA MET A 284 -14.38 -9.11 -2.63
C MET A 284 -13.46 -8.38 -1.67
N VAL A 285 -14.01 -7.39 -0.96
CA VAL A 285 -13.44 -6.80 0.26
C VAL A 285 -14.29 -7.24 1.45
N SER A 286 -13.66 -7.75 2.50
CA SER A 286 -14.33 -8.09 3.75
C SER A 286 -13.96 -7.13 4.87
N PHE A 287 -14.95 -6.80 5.69
CA PHE A 287 -14.84 -5.91 6.85
C PHE A 287 -14.97 -6.71 8.13
N TYR A 288 -14.15 -6.39 9.11
CA TYR A 288 -14.04 -7.11 10.37
C TYR A 288 -13.96 -6.12 11.54
N LYS A 289 -14.49 -6.53 12.70
CA LYS A 289 -14.29 -5.80 13.95
C LYS A 289 -12.82 -5.86 14.36
N GLU A 290 -12.27 -4.74 14.81
CA GLU A 290 -10.96 -4.71 15.45
C GLU A 290 -10.87 -5.71 16.62
N LYS A 291 -9.65 -6.16 16.91
CA LYS A 291 -9.24 -7.04 18.03
C LYS A 291 -9.82 -8.46 17.98
N THR A 292 -11.06 -8.61 17.55
CA THR A 292 -11.84 -9.86 17.54
C THR A 292 -11.96 -10.49 16.17
N LEU A 293 -11.68 -9.73 15.10
CA LEU A 293 -11.86 -10.12 13.70
C LEU A 293 -13.26 -10.68 13.39
N GLY A 294 -14.28 -10.31 14.18
CA GLY A 294 -15.65 -10.69 13.89
C GLY A 294 -16.10 -10.10 12.55
N LYS A 295 -16.35 -10.95 11.55
CA LYS A 295 -16.78 -10.53 10.21
C LYS A 295 -18.08 -9.72 10.30
N ILE A 296 -18.06 -8.53 9.72
CA ILE A 296 -19.20 -7.60 9.69
C ILE A 296 -19.97 -7.77 8.39
N LYS A 297 -19.26 -7.63 7.26
CA LYS A 297 -19.83 -7.71 5.92
C LYS A 297 -18.74 -7.99 4.88
N THR A 298 -19.18 -8.29 3.67
CA THR A 298 -18.34 -8.45 2.49
C THR A 298 -19.00 -7.71 1.33
N VAL A 299 -18.20 -6.95 0.58
CA VAL A 299 -18.64 -6.10 -0.53
C VAL A 299 -17.96 -6.57 -1.81
N PRO A 300 -18.70 -6.78 -2.91
CA PRO A 300 -18.11 -7.10 -4.20
C PRO A 300 -17.39 -5.89 -4.78
N ILE A 301 -16.26 -6.14 -5.43
CA ILE A 301 -15.45 -5.13 -6.12
C ILE A 301 -14.94 -5.70 -7.46
N ARG A 302 -14.17 -4.90 -8.20
CA ARG A 302 -13.52 -5.33 -9.45
C ARG A 302 -12.52 -6.46 -9.22
N LYS A 303 -12.21 -7.22 -10.28
CA LYS A 303 -11.39 -8.44 -10.17
C LYS A 303 -9.91 -8.18 -9.90
N GLY A 304 -9.31 -9.07 -9.10
CA GLY A 304 -7.89 -9.04 -8.79
C GLY A 304 -7.47 -7.90 -7.86
N PRO A 305 -8.15 -7.67 -6.72
CA PRO A 305 -7.67 -6.70 -5.75
C PRO A 305 -6.29 -7.09 -5.24
N PHE A 306 -5.41 -6.10 -5.13
CA PHE A 306 -4.00 -6.33 -4.86
C PHE A 306 -3.48 -5.48 -3.71
N MET A 307 -3.78 -4.17 -3.71
CA MET A 307 -3.38 -3.24 -2.65
C MET A 307 -4.58 -2.46 -2.14
N ILE A 308 -4.57 -2.16 -0.84
CA ILE A 308 -5.54 -1.28 -0.19
C ILE A 308 -4.76 -0.07 0.31
N PHE A 309 -5.20 1.12 -0.07
CA PHE A 309 -4.72 2.39 0.46
C PHE A 309 -5.81 3.00 1.32
N VAL A 310 -5.44 3.57 2.47
CA VAL A 310 -6.41 4.18 3.39
C VAL A 310 -6.13 5.68 3.46
N LYS A 311 -7.18 6.47 3.24
CA LYS A 311 -7.23 7.86 3.68
C LYS A 311 -7.94 7.86 5.03
N GLU A 312 -7.24 8.26 6.08
CA GLU A 312 -7.85 8.50 7.38
C GLU A 312 -8.58 9.86 7.37
N GLY A 313 -9.73 9.90 8.04
CA GLY A 313 -10.44 11.16 8.30
C GLY A 313 -9.66 12.05 9.27
N GLU A 314 -9.87 13.37 9.18
CA GLU A 314 -9.38 14.34 10.16
C GLU A 314 -10.21 14.35 11.45
#